data_AF-A0A933F0E7-F1
#
_entry.id   AF-A0A933F0E7-F1
#
_cell.length_a   1.000
_cell.length_b   1.000
_cell.length_c   1.000
_cell.angle_alpha   90.00
_cell.angle_beta   90.00
_cell.angle_gamma   90.00
#
_symmetry.space_group_name_H-M   'P 1'
#
loop_
_entity.id
_entity.type
_entity.pdbx_description
1 polymer ?
#
loop_
_entity_poly.entity_id
_entity_poly.type
_entity_poly.pdbx_seq_one_letter_code
_entity_poly.pdbx_strand_id
1 'polypeptide(L)' 'PGAYRAVGAAVGANPVGILIPCHRVLGSNGALTGFGWGLPMKRALLRHEGRADI' A
#
# COMPACT_ATOMS: atom_id res chain seq x y z
N PRO A 1 -6.77 -12.24 -16.11
CA PRO A 1 -6.56 -11.16 -15.12
C PRO A 1 -7.84 -10.32 -14.94
N GLY A 2 -8.26 -10.01 -13.70
CA GLY A 2 -9.54 -9.29 -13.47
C GLY A 2 -9.95 -9.08 -12.01
N ALA A 3 -9.33 -9.76 -11.05
CA ALA A 3 -9.67 -9.70 -9.63
C ALA A 3 -9.00 -8.53 -8.86
N TYR A 4 -8.68 -7.41 -9.51
CA TYR A 4 -7.92 -6.31 -8.89
C TYR A 4 -8.61 -5.71 -7.66
N ARG A 5 -9.95 -5.66 -7.65
CA ARG A 5 -10.72 -5.21 -6.48
C ARG A 5 -10.59 -6.17 -5.30
N ALA A 6 -10.66 -7.48 -5.56
CA ALA A 6 -10.51 -8.50 -4.53
C ALA A 6 -9.09 -8.49 -3.94
N VAL A 7 -8.07 -8.30 -4.78
CA VAL A 7 -6.69 -8.14 -4.33
C VAL A 7 -6.55 -6.89 -3.45
N GLY A 8 -7.12 -5.74 -3.85
CA GLY A 8 -7.10 -4.53 -3.04
C GLY A 8 -7.76 -4.71 -1.67
N ALA A 9 -8.89 -5.40 -1.61
CA ALA A 9 -9.56 -5.73 -0.35
C ALA A 9 -8.70 -6.65 0.53
N ALA A 10 -8.11 -7.71 -0.04
CA ALA A 10 -7.23 -8.63 0.69
C ALA A 10 -5.98 -7.93 1.25
N VAL A 11 -5.37 -7.04 0.46
CA VAL A 11 -4.22 -6.22 0.88
C VAL A 11 -4.61 -5.26 2.01
N GLY A 12 -5.80 -4.62 1.91
CA GLY A 12 -6.31 -3.72 2.94
C GLY A 12 -6.66 -4.43 4.25
N ALA A 13 -7.01 -5.71 4.21
CA ALA A 13 -7.32 -6.54 5.37
C ALA A 13 -6.07 -7.12 6.08
N ASN A 14 -4.85 -6.80 5.63
CA ASN A 14 -3.63 -7.32 6.23
C ASN A 14 -3.44 -6.83 7.68
N PRO A 15 -3.45 -7.72 8.69
CA PRO A 15 -3.25 -7.35 10.09
C PRO A 15 -1.76 -7.17 10.47
N VAL A 16 -0.83 -7.67 9.65
CA VAL A 16 0.62 -7.64 9.93
C VAL A 16 1.32 -6.72 8.93
N GLY A 17 1.16 -5.41 9.14
CA GLY A 17 1.83 -4.38 8.35
C GLY A 17 3.36 -4.46 8.43
N ILE A 18 4.06 -3.86 7.45
CA ILE A 18 5.52 -3.93 7.24
C ILE A 18 6.02 -5.32 6.80
N LEU A 19 5.79 -6.37 7.59
CA LEU A 19 6.25 -7.73 7.26
C LEU A 19 5.59 -8.24 5.98
N ILE A 20 4.26 -8.11 5.90
CA ILE A 20 3.54 -8.24 4.63
C ILE A 20 3.47 -6.82 4.04
N PRO A 21 4.13 -6.56 2.90
CA PRO A 21 4.39 -5.20 2.42
C PRO A 21 3.17 -4.59 1.71
N CYS A 22 2.03 -4.52 2.39
CA CYS A 22 0.79 -3.93 1.86
C CYS A 22 0.94 -2.42 1.56
N HIS A 23 1.92 -1.73 2.15
CA HIS A 23 2.29 -0.36 1.80
C HIS A 23 2.89 -0.23 0.41
N ARG A 24 3.37 -1.31 -0.23
CA ARG A 24 3.93 -1.29 -1.60
C ARG A 24 2.89 -1.36 -2.71
N VAL A 25 1.65 -1.69 -2.39
CA VAL A 25 0.55 -1.76 -3.37
C VAL A 25 -0.02 -0.37 -3.62
N LEU A 26 -0.09 0.06 -4.88
CA LEU A 26 -0.55 1.39 -5.28
C LEU A 26 -1.76 1.30 -6.22
N GLY A 27 -2.46 2.42 -6.39
CA GLY A 27 -3.42 2.56 -7.49
C GLY A 27 -2.72 2.44 -8.85
N SER A 28 -3.49 2.12 -9.89
CA SER A 28 -2.95 1.96 -11.26
C SER A 28 -2.29 3.22 -11.82
N ASN A 29 -2.65 4.39 -11.29
CA ASN A 29 -2.05 5.69 -11.60
C ASN A 29 -0.89 6.08 -10.65
N GLY A 30 -0.42 5.17 -9.81
CA GLY A 30 0.60 5.44 -8.80
C GLY A 30 0.09 6.10 -7.52
N ALA A 31 -1.21 6.39 -7.40
CA ALA A 31 -1.75 7.05 -6.22
C ALA A 31 -1.64 6.18 -4.95
N LEU A 32 -1.34 6.85 -3.83
CA LEU A 32 -1.45 6.25 -2.51
C LEU A 32 -2.94 6.08 -2.16
N THR A 33 -3.37 4.83 -2.04
CA THR A 33 -4.71 4.47 -1.60
C THR A 33 -4.62 3.45 -0.47
N GLY A 34 -5.67 3.31 0.33
CA GLY A 34 -5.90 2.20 1.28
C GLY A 34 -4.68 1.74 2.07
N PHE A 35 -4.59 2.14 3.35
CA PHE A 35 -3.60 1.59 4.27
C PHE A 35 -4.15 1.55 5.68
N GLY A 36 -4.05 0.39 6.35
CA GLY A 36 -4.61 0.19 7.69
C GLY A 36 -4.07 1.15 8.75
N TRP A 37 -2.84 1.65 8.58
CA TRP A 37 -2.23 2.64 9.48
C TRP A 37 -2.25 4.07 8.93
N GLY A 38 -3.02 4.31 7.87
CA GLY A 38 -3.20 5.62 7.24
C GLY A 38 -2.15 5.99 6.18
N LEU A 39 -2.55 6.82 5.21
CA LEU A 39 -1.69 7.24 4.10
C LEU A 39 -0.36 7.92 4.52
N PRO A 40 -0.29 8.70 5.61
CA PRO A 40 0.97 9.29 6.06
C PRO A 40 2.02 8.23 6.39
N MET A 41 1.63 7.15 7.07
CA MET A 41 2.54 6.06 7.41
C MET A 41 2.98 5.29 6.17
N LYS A 42 2.06 5.01 5.25
CA LYS A 42 2.38 4.39 3.94
C LYS A 42 3.43 5.20 3.17
N ARG A 43 3.24 6.53 3.11
CA ARG A 43 4.21 7.45 2.49
C ARG A 43 5.57 7.41 3.17
N ALA A 44 5.60 7.47 4.50
CA ALA A 44 6.86 7.42 5.26
C ALA A 44 7.61 6.08 5.04
N LEU A 45 6.91 4.94 5.04
CA LEU A 45 7.50 3.64 4.75
C LEU A 45 8.08 3.59 3.33
N LEU A 46 7.32 4.06 2.34
CA LEU A 46 7.80 4.08 0.95
C LEU A 46 9.01 5.00 0.76
N ARG A 47 9.05 6.15 1.45
CA ARG A 47 10.23 7.03 1.48
C ARG A 47 11.43 6.37 2.14
N HIS A 48 11.22 5.66 3.25
CA HIS A 48 12.27 4.88 3.91
C HIS A 48 12.83 3.76 3.00
N GLU A 49 12.00 3.22 2.11
CA GLU A 49 12.40 2.25 1.08
C GLU A 49 13.04 2.90 -0.18
N GLY A 50 13.21 4.23 -0.21
CA GLY A 50 13.87 4.96 -1.30
C GLY A 50 12.94 5.51 -2.38
N ARG A 51 11.61 5.47 -2.21
CA ARG A 51 10.68 6.21 -3.10
C ARG A 51 10.63 7.68 -2.70
N ALA A 52 11.55 8.47 -3.25
CA ALA A 52 11.74 9.89 -2.92
C ALA A 52 10.59 10.80 -3.40
N ASP A 53 9.80 10.37 -4.38
CA ASP A 53 8.80 11.14 -5.12
C ASP A 53 7.34 10.85 -4.72
N ILE A 54 7.11 10.21 -3.57
CA ILE A 54 5.78 9.82 -3.07
C ILE A 54 5.23 10.68 -1.94
#